data_AF-A0A7X3PX96-F1
#
_entry.id   AF-A0A7X3PX96-F1
#
_cell.length_a   1.000
_cell.length_b   1.000
_cell.length_c   1.000
_cell.angle_alpha   90.00
_cell.angle_beta   90.00
_cell.angle_gamma   90.00
#
_symmetry.space_group_name_H-M   'P 1'
#
loop_
_entity.id
_entity.type
_entity.pdbx_description
1 polymer ?
#
loop_
_entity_poly.entity_id
_entity_poly.type
_entity_poly.pdbx_seq_one_letter_code
_entity_poly.pdbx_strand_id
1 'polypeptide(L)'
;MTDDLHTNPFEKIDTNQVAEDLHIVEDSQRNARRGRPALDSAEDDLDPTERKVIGLIESAQAQAQQVCESELKAYRERLVALDFREQLSSIDIETAKQRAEFDQHVDKAIVELSREQQGLRRKKEDMQQFKEQNGLHREPQPRSWDDKIFNVGIIAVLFLIETFGNAAFLAKGNEFGLFGAYTEAVVISFVNLCLAFLLGILVTNFNHIHWGRRSVGIISAAVFIVFALFFNLMVAHYRETTGTVLD
;
A
#
# COMPACT_ATOMS: atom_id res chain seq x y z
N MET A 1 -0.08 10.09 -52.32
CA MET A 1 1.21 10.32 -52.98
C MET A 1 2.19 9.31 -52.41
N THR A 2 2.09 8.07 -52.87
CA THR A 2 3.00 6.96 -52.59
C THR A 2 2.88 6.06 -53.80
N ASP A 3 3.42 6.58 -54.90
CA ASP A 3 3.70 5.85 -56.13
C ASP A 3 4.94 5.01 -55.83
N ASP A 4 4.78 3.99 -54.98
CA ASP A 4 5.85 3.05 -54.69
C ASP A 4 5.97 2.15 -55.91
N LEU A 5 6.91 2.56 -56.75
CA LEU A 5 7.49 1.82 -57.85
C LEU A 5 7.44 0.33 -57.54
N HIS A 6 6.64 -0.41 -58.30
CA HIS A 6 7.01 -1.78 -58.63
C HIS A 6 8.36 -1.67 -59.36
N THR A 7 9.45 -1.66 -58.59
CA THR A 7 10.80 -1.79 -59.12
C THR A 7 10.83 -3.16 -59.77
N ASN A 8 10.62 -3.18 -61.08
CA ASN A 8 10.67 -4.40 -61.86
C ASN A 8 12.08 -4.98 -61.66
N PRO A 9 12.24 -6.14 -60.99
CA PRO A 9 13.56 -6.68 -60.70
C PRO A 9 14.28 -7.09 -62.00
N PHE A 10 13.55 -7.20 -63.10
CA PHE A 10 14.06 -7.47 -64.43
C PHE A 10 13.91 -6.22 -65.30
N GLU A 11 14.77 -5.22 -65.09
CA GLU A 11 14.87 -4.08 -65.99
C GLU A 11 15.18 -4.57 -67.42
N LYS A 12 14.51 -3.96 -68.39
CA LYS A 12 14.80 -4.25 -69.80
C LYS A 12 16.15 -3.64 -70.13
N ILE A 13 17.12 -4.49 -70.45
CA ILE A 13 18.43 -4.05 -70.92
C ILE A 13 18.25 -3.41 -72.30
N ASP A 14 18.47 -2.10 -72.41
CA ASP A 14 18.50 -1.42 -73.70
C ASP A 14 19.80 -1.76 -74.43
N THR A 15 19.69 -2.59 -75.46
CA THR A 15 20.82 -3.08 -76.22
C THR A 15 21.57 -1.97 -76.95
N ASN A 16 20.90 -0.88 -77.34
CA ASN A 16 21.54 0.23 -78.03
C ASN A 16 22.35 1.07 -77.04
N GLN A 17 21.78 1.34 -75.86
CA GLN A 17 22.45 2.10 -74.82
C GLN A 17 23.67 1.35 -74.25
N VAL A 18 23.53 0.04 -74.01
CA VAL A 18 24.66 -0.81 -73.58
C VAL A 18 25.74 -0.89 -74.66
N ALA A 19 25.37 -0.91 -75.95
CA ALA A 19 26.36 -0.92 -77.04
C ALA A 19 27.15 0.39 -77.14
N GLU A 20 26.53 1.52 -76.78
CA GLU A 20 27.15 2.84 -76.69
C GLU A 20 28.05 2.93 -75.45
N ASP A 21 27.55 2.57 -74.27
CA ASP A 21 28.27 2.63 -72.99
C ASP A 21 29.51 1.70 -72.94
N LEU A 22 29.42 0.54 -73.58
CA LEU A 22 30.54 -0.40 -73.69
C LEU A 22 31.43 -0.12 -74.91
N HIS A 23 31.14 0.93 -75.69
CA HIS A 23 31.85 1.31 -76.91
C HIS A 23 32.04 0.13 -77.90
N ILE A 24 31.05 -0.76 -77.98
CA ILE A 24 31.16 -2.06 -78.68
C ILE A 24 31.55 -1.86 -80.15
N VAL A 25 30.96 -0.88 -80.83
CA VAL A 25 31.21 -0.60 -82.25
C VAL A 25 32.64 -0.10 -82.49
N GLU A 26 33.13 0.79 -81.62
CA GLU A 26 34.50 1.33 -81.72
C GLU A 26 35.55 0.26 -81.40
N ASP A 27 35.29 -0.55 -80.37
CA ASP A 27 36.12 -1.68 -79.96
C ASP A 27 36.19 -2.74 -81.07
N SER A 28 35.06 -3.03 -81.71
CA SER A 28 34.96 -3.95 -82.85
C SER A 28 35.77 -3.46 -84.05
N GLN A 29 35.65 -2.17 -84.42
CA GLN A 29 36.43 -1.58 -85.51
C GLN A 29 37.93 -1.57 -85.22
N ARG A 30 38.31 -1.31 -83.96
CA ARG A 30 39.71 -1.33 -83.50
C ARG A 30 40.29 -2.75 -83.53
N ASN A 31 39.51 -3.74 -83.12
CA ASN A 31 39.91 -5.15 -83.15
C ASN A 31 40.03 -5.67 -84.59
N ALA A 32 39.12 -5.29 -85.48
CA ALA A 32 39.18 -5.63 -86.91
C ALA A 32 40.45 -5.07 -87.58
N ARG A 33 40.82 -3.80 -87.29
CA ARG A 33 42.07 -3.19 -87.78
C ARG A 33 43.33 -3.89 -87.26
N ARG A 34 43.24 -4.59 -86.14
CA ARG A 34 44.32 -5.37 -85.53
C ARG A 34 44.32 -6.83 -85.96
N GLY A 35 43.44 -7.23 -86.89
CA GLY A 35 43.34 -8.61 -87.38
C GLY A 35 42.87 -9.60 -86.31
N ARG A 36 42.03 -9.15 -85.36
CA ARG A 36 41.39 -10.00 -84.35
C ARG A 36 39.92 -10.24 -84.71
N PRO A 37 39.34 -11.42 -84.40
CA PRO A 37 39.98 -12.60 -83.80
C PRO A 37 40.94 -13.31 -84.78
N ALA A 38 41.84 -14.14 -84.25
CA ALA A 38 42.75 -14.91 -85.08
C ALA A 38 42.00 -16.06 -85.78
N LEU A 39 42.46 -16.47 -86.97
CA LEU A 39 41.79 -17.52 -87.77
C LEU A 39 41.78 -18.90 -87.09
N ASP A 40 42.60 -19.10 -86.07
CA ASP A 40 42.74 -20.31 -85.25
C ASP A 40 42.14 -20.16 -83.84
N SER A 41 41.46 -19.05 -83.54
CA SER A 41 40.76 -18.86 -82.27
C SER A 41 39.66 -19.92 -82.10
N ALA A 42 39.67 -20.63 -80.97
CA ALA A 42 38.60 -21.54 -80.60
C ALA A 42 37.30 -20.76 -80.36
N GLU A 43 36.15 -21.36 -80.64
CA GLU A 43 34.83 -20.73 -80.46
C GLU A 43 34.57 -20.23 -79.02
N ASP A 44 35.25 -20.82 -78.02
CA ASP A 44 35.12 -20.44 -76.60
C ASP A 44 36.08 -19.31 -76.15
N ASP A 45 36.95 -18.80 -77.01
CA ASP A 45 37.93 -17.75 -76.65
C ASP A 45 37.34 -16.34 -76.80
N LEU A 46 36.58 -15.93 -75.79
CA LEU A 46 35.83 -14.67 -75.76
C LEU A 46 36.74 -13.42 -75.79
N ASP A 47 36.44 -12.44 -76.63
CA ASP A 47 37.14 -11.14 -76.62
C ASP A 47 36.87 -10.37 -75.31
N PRO A 48 37.81 -9.54 -74.80
CA PRO A 48 37.57 -8.61 -73.71
C PRO A 48 36.24 -7.85 -73.76
N THR A 49 35.73 -7.50 -74.96
CA THR A 49 34.43 -6.83 -75.12
C THR A 49 33.27 -7.77 -74.79
N GLU A 50 33.31 -9.02 -75.24
CA GLU A 50 32.30 -10.05 -74.97
C GLU A 50 32.28 -10.42 -73.48
N ARG A 51 33.46 -10.50 -72.84
CA ARG A 51 33.57 -10.71 -71.38
C ARG A 51 32.95 -9.57 -70.58
N LYS A 52 33.03 -8.32 -71.04
CA LYS A 52 32.36 -7.18 -70.40
C LYS A 52 30.83 -7.29 -70.52
N VAL A 53 30.33 -7.69 -71.69
CA VAL A 53 28.89 -7.88 -71.92
C VAL A 53 28.35 -9.01 -71.02
N ILE A 54 29.07 -10.14 -70.94
CA ILE A 54 28.72 -11.26 -70.06
C ILE A 54 28.72 -10.79 -68.60
N GLY A 55 29.77 -10.11 -68.15
CA GLY A 55 29.85 -9.60 -66.78
C GLY A 55 28.74 -8.60 -66.42
N LEU A 56 28.28 -7.79 -67.39
CA LEU A 56 27.14 -6.89 -67.20
C LEU A 56 25.83 -7.66 -67.04
N ILE A 57 25.60 -8.70 -67.86
CA ILE A 57 24.42 -9.56 -67.74
C ILE A 57 24.43 -10.35 -66.43
N GLU A 58 25.57 -10.92 -66.05
CA GLU A 58 25.74 -11.65 -64.78
C GLU A 58 25.51 -10.72 -63.57
N SER A 59 26.03 -9.49 -63.63
CA SER A 59 25.78 -8.49 -62.59
C SER A 59 24.30 -8.10 -62.50
N ALA A 60 23.64 -7.87 -63.65
CA ALA A 60 22.22 -7.56 -63.69
C ALA A 60 21.37 -8.73 -63.16
N GLN A 61 21.74 -9.97 -63.49
CA GLN A 61 21.10 -11.18 -62.96
C GLN A 61 21.27 -11.31 -61.45
N ALA A 62 22.50 -11.10 -60.94
CA ALA A 62 22.78 -11.17 -59.51
C ALA A 62 22.00 -10.10 -58.74
N GLN A 63 21.91 -8.89 -59.29
CA GLN A 63 21.12 -7.80 -58.70
C GLN A 63 19.63 -8.11 -58.69
N ALA A 64 19.08 -8.61 -59.81
CA ALA A 64 17.68 -9.05 -59.91
C ALA A 64 17.35 -10.15 -58.89
N GLN A 65 18.26 -11.12 -58.73
CA GLN A 65 18.11 -12.20 -57.77
C GLN A 65 18.13 -11.67 -56.33
N GLN A 66 19.07 -10.78 -56.00
CA GLN A 66 19.17 -10.17 -54.68
C GLN A 66 17.90 -9.37 -54.31
N VAL A 67 17.35 -8.61 -55.26
CA VAL A 67 16.09 -7.88 -55.07
C VAL A 67 14.95 -8.87 -54.81
N CYS A 68 14.81 -9.90 -55.64
CA CYS A 68 13.78 -10.92 -55.48
C CYS A 68 13.85 -11.64 -54.12
N GLU A 69 15.05 -12.04 -53.69
CA GLU A 69 15.27 -12.67 -52.39
C GLU A 69 14.90 -11.75 -51.22
N SER A 70 15.24 -10.46 -51.33
CA SER A 70 14.91 -9.46 -50.31
C SER A 70 13.40 -9.24 -50.19
N GLU A 71 12.69 -9.18 -51.30
CA GLU A 71 11.24 -9.05 -51.35
C GLU A 71 10.56 -10.31 -50.78
N LEU A 72 11.01 -11.51 -51.16
CA LEU A 72 10.50 -12.77 -50.61
C LEU A 72 10.71 -12.87 -49.10
N LYS A 73 11.85 -12.37 -48.59
CA LYS A 73 12.10 -12.29 -47.15
C LYS A 73 11.16 -11.32 -46.48
N ALA A 74 10.97 -10.12 -47.03
CA ALA A 74 10.04 -9.12 -46.51
C ALA A 74 8.59 -9.66 -46.49
N TYR A 75 8.16 -10.39 -47.54
CA TYR A 75 6.85 -11.04 -47.56
C TYR A 75 6.72 -12.14 -46.51
N ARG A 76 7.75 -12.96 -46.29
CA ARG A 76 7.76 -13.95 -45.20
C ARG A 76 7.64 -13.29 -43.83
N GLU A 77 8.41 -12.25 -43.57
CA GLU A 77 8.35 -11.51 -42.30
C GLU A 77 6.97 -10.90 -42.08
N ARG A 78 6.35 -10.33 -43.12
CA ARG A 78 4.97 -9.82 -43.07
C ARG A 78 3.95 -10.92 -42.83
N LEU A 79 4.09 -12.09 -43.47
CA LEU A 79 3.20 -13.24 -43.27
C LEU A 79 3.30 -13.79 -41.84
N VAL A 80 4.49 -13.81 -41.26
CA VAL A 80 4.70 -14.21 -39.86
C VAL A 80 4.11 -13.17 -38.90
N ALA A 81 4.27 -11.87 -39.19
CA ALA A 81 3.65 -10.82 -38.38
C ALA A 81 2.12 -10.83 -38.46
N LEU A 82 1.55 -11.33 -39.56
CA LEU A 82 0.12 -11.58 -39.77
C LEU A 82 -0.35 -12.90 -39.13
N ASP A 83 0.53 -13.72 -38.54
CA ASP A 83 0.12 -14.92 -37.81
C ASP A 83 -0.48 -14.52 -36.46
N PHE A 84 -1.74 -14.07 -36.51
CA PHE A 84 -2.56 -13.67 -35.37
C PHE A 84 -2.73 -14.79 -34.33
N ARG A 85 -2.29 -16.02 -34.62
CA ARG A 85 -2.40 -17.17 -33.72
C ARG A 85 -1.69 -16.94 -32.39
N GLU A 86 -0.50 -16.34 -32.40
CA GLU A 86 0.22 -16.00 -31.16
C GLU A 86 -0.53 -14.93 -30.36
N GLN A 87 -0.97 -13.85 -31.01
CA GLN A 87 -1.72 -12.78 -30.35
C GLN A 87 -3.05 -13.28 -29.77
N LEU A 88 -3.83 -14.05 -30.54
CA LEU A 88 -5.10 -14.63 -30.07
C LEU A 88 -4.89 -15.60 -28.90
N SER A 89 -3.86 -16.46 -28.97
CA SER A 89 -3.54 -17.35 -27.84
C SER A 89 -3.11 -16.59 -26.58
N SER A 90 -2.36 -15.49 -26.71
CA SER A 90 -2.01 -14.64 -25.57
C SER A 90 -3.22 -13.95 -24.95
N ILE A 91 -4.21 -13.54 -25.76
CA ILE A 91 -5.49 -12.99 -25.29
C ILE A 91 -6.28 -14.06 -24.53
N ASP A 92 -6.36 -15.28 -25.04
CA ASP A 92 -7.07 -16.39 -24.37
C ASP A 92 -6.43 -16.72 -23.00
N ILE A 93 -5.10 -16.77 -22.94
CA ILE A 93 -4.35 -17.04 -21.71
C ILE A 93 -4.59 -15.91 -20.69
N GLU A 94 -4.46 -14.64 -21.11
CA GLU A 94 -4.67 -13.51 -20.22
C GLU A 94 -6.13 -13.44 -19.75
N THR A 95 -7.10 -13.72 -20.63
CA THR A 95 -8.53 -13.75 -20.26
C THR A 95 -8.81 -14.86 -19.24
N ALA A 96 -8.25 -16.06 -19.44
CA ALA A 96 -8.39 -17.17 -18.50
C ALA A 96 -7.76 -16.84 -17.14
N LYS A 97 -6.60 -16.17 -17.14
CA LYS A 97 -5.92 -15.71 -15.94
C LYS A 97 -6.73 -14.65 -15.20
N GLN A 98 -7.21 -13.61 -15.89
CA GLN A 98 -8.05 -12.57 -15.30
C GLN A 98 -9.33 -13.14 -14.69
N ARG A 99 -9.93 -14.14 -15.35
CA ARG A 99 -11.10 -14.84 -14.81
C ARG A 99 -10.76 -15.60 -13.52
N ALA A 100 -9.65 -16.34 -13.51
CA ALA A 100 -9.20 -17.06 -12.32
C ALA A 100 -8.85 -16.10 -11.16
N GLU A 101 -8.20 -14.98 -11.45
CA GLU A 101 -7.90 -13.93 -10.46
C GLU A 101 -9.19 -13.32 -9.90
N PHE A 102 -10.16 -13.01 -10.77
CA PHE A 102 -11.46 -12.51 -10.35
C PHE A 102 -12.20 -13.50 -9.44
N ASP A 103 -12.26 -14.78 -9.81
CA ASP A 103 -12.91 -15.82 -9.00
C ASP A 103 -12.23 -15.93 -7.62
N GLN A 104 -10.89 -15.87 -7.56
CA GLN A 104 -10.16 -15.83 -6.29
C GLN A 104 -10.47 -14.60 -5.44
N HIS A 105 -10.64 -13.42 -6.06
CA HIS A 105 -11.01 -12.20 -5.37
C HIS A 105 -12.44 -12.29 -4.80
N VAL A 106 -13.38 -12.85 -5.57
CA VAL A 106 -14.75 -13.09 -5.11
C VAL A 106 -14.78 -14.05 -3.94
N ASP A 107 -14.07 -15.18 -4.02
CA ASP A 107 -14.00 -16.16 -2.94
C ASP A 107 -13.43 -15.55 -1.65
N LYS A 108 -12.34 -14.78 -1.76
CA LYS A 108 -11.75 -14.06 -0.62
C LYS A 108 -12.75 -13.09 0.01
N ALA A 109 -13.43 -12.30 -0.82
CA ALA A 109 -14.42 -11.34 -0.35
C ALA A 109 -15.61 -12.03 0.35
N ILE A 110 -16.09 -13.14 -0.18
CA ILE A 110 -17.17 -13.94 0.44
C ILE A 110 -16.73 -14.47 1.81
N VAL A 111 -15.51 -14.99 1.91
CA VAL A 111 -14.95 -15.51 3.18
C VAL A 111 -14.80 -14.39 4.20
N GLU A 112 -14.26 -13.24 3.80
CA GLU A 112 -14.08 -12.08 4.68
C GLU A 112 -15.42 -11.53 5.18
N LEU A 113 -16.38 -11.32 4.27
CA LEU A 113 -17.71 -10.86 4.62
C LEU A 113 -18.45 -11.85 5.53
N SER A 114 -18.34 -13.15 5.25
CA SER A 114 -18.92 -14.19 6.12
C SER A 114 -18.30 -14.17 7.51
N ARG A 115 -16.97 -13.99 7.62
CA ARG A 115 -16.27 -13.84 8.90
C ARG A 115 -16.75 -12.62 9.68
N GLU A 116 -16.91 -11.48 9.02
CA GLU A 116 -17.42 -10.26 9.65
C GLU A 116 -18.87 -10.42 10.10
N GLN A 117 -19.72 -11.02 9.26
CA GLN A 117 -21.12 -11.31 9.61
C GLN A 117 -21.22 -12.24 10.82
N GLN A 118 -20.41 -13.31 10.86
CA GLN A 118 -20.35 -14.20 12.01
C GLN A 118 -19.84 -13.46 13.25
N GLY A 119 -18.83 -12.60 13.11
CA GLY A 119 -18.31 -11.78 14.19
C GLY A 119 -19.36 -10.82 14.76
N LEU A 120 -20.11 -10.14 13.88
CA LEU A 120 -21.21 -9.25 14.27
C LEU A 120 -22.33 -10.02 14.97
N ARG A 121 -22.71 -11.18 14.42
CA ARG A 121 -23.74 -12.04 15.00
C ARG A 121 -23.36 -12.51 16.40
N ARG A 122 -22.12 -13.00 16.60
CA ARG A 122 -21.62 -13.38 17.92
C ARG A 122 -21.65 -12.21 18.89
N LYS A 123 -21.13 -11.05 18.50
CA LYS A 123 -21.16 -9.84 19.35
C LYS A 123 -22.59 -9.44 19.72
N LYS A 124 -23.54 -9.59 18.80
CA LYS A 124 -24.96 -9.31 19.04
C LYS A 124 -25.57 -10.32 20.01
N GLU A 125 -25.30 -11.60 19.83
CA GLU A 125 -25.73 -12.68 20.73
C GLU A 125 -25.14 -12.50 22.14
N ASP A 126 -23.84 -12.24 22.25
CA ASP A 126 -23.15 -11.95 23.52
C ASP A 126 -23.75 -10.72 24.21
N MET A 127 -24.02 -9.65 23.46
CA MET A 127 -24.67 -8.45 23.99
C MET A 127 -26.07 -8.76 24.52
N GLN A 128 -26.86 -9.54 23.77
CA GLN A 128 -28.21 -9.91 24.19
C GLN A 128 -28.18 -10.78 25.44
N GLN A 129 -27.32 -11.80 25.50
CA GLN A 129 -27.13 -12.63 26.69
C GLN A 129 -26.69 -11.78 27.89
N PHE A 130 -25.75 -10.84 27.70
CA PHE A 130 -25.33 -9.93 28.76
C PHE A 130 -26.49 -9.06 29.26
N LYS A 131 -27.34 -8.55 28.36
CA LYS A 131 -28.53 -7.76 28.72
C LYS A 131 -29.53 -8.60 29.52
N GLU A 132 -29.81 -9.82 29.09
CA GLU A 132 -30.72 -10.75 29.77
C GLU A 132 -30.21 -11.12 31.16
N GLN A 133 -28.93 -11.49 31.29
CA GLN A 133 -28.31 -11.85 32.57
C GLN A 133 -28.26 -10.68 33.56
N ASN A 134 -28.22 -9.44 33.09
CA ASN A 134 -28.14 -8.24 33.93
C ASN A 134 -29.46 -7.44 33.98
N GLY A 135 -30.56 -7.94 33.41
CA GLY A 135 -31.85 -7.25 33.40
C GLY A 135 -31.84 -5.88 32.69
N LEU A 136 -30.93 -5.68 31.74
CA LEU A 136 -30.72 -4.40 31.07
C LEU A 136 -31.58 -4.27 29.81
N HIS A 137 -32.38 -3.22 29.73
CA HIS A 137 -33.17 -2.92 28.52
C HIS A 137 -32.48 -1.91 27.59
N ARG A 138 -31.61 -1.06 28.14
CA ARG A 138 -30.82 -0.07 27.40
C ARG A 138 -29.69 -0.68 26.57
N GLU A 139 -29.20 0.06 25.58
CA GLU A 139 -27.98 -0.29 24.86
C GLU A 139 -26.73 -0.07 25.73
N PRO A 140 -25.65 -0.83 25.50
CA PRO A 140 -24.37 -0.55 26.13
C PRO A 140 -23.89 0.85 25.74
N GLN A 141 -23.62 1.69 26.73
CA GLN A 141 -22.97 2.99 26.54
C GLN A 141 -21.51 2.84 26.97
N PRO A 142 -20.60 2.42 26.07
CA PRO A 142 -19.19 2.35 26.40
C PRO A 142 -18.69 3.77 26.69
N ARG A 143 -17.97 3.94 27.80
CA ARG A 143 -17.31 5.22 28.10
C ARG A 143 -16.23 5.49 27.06
N SER A 144 -16.25 6.70 26.49
CA SER A 144 -15.21 7.14 25.55
C SER A 144 -13.86 7.27 26.26
N TRP A 145 -12.78 7.29 25.48
CA TRP A 145 -11.47 7.67 25.98
C TRP A 145 -11.48 9.09 26.57
N ASP A 146 -12.25 9.99 25.97
CA ASP A 146 -12.39 11.38 26.44
C ASP A 146 -13.00 11.43 27.85
N ASP A 147 -14.01 10.60 28.12
CA ASP A 147 -14.64 10.51 29.45
C ASP A 147 -13.63 10.06 30.51
N LYS A 148 -12.70 9.16 30.15
CA LYS A 148 -11.66 8.69 31.09
C LYS A 148 -10.66 9.80 31.38
N ILE A 149 -10.22 10.52 30.36
CA ILE A 149 -9.30 11.65 30.50
C ILE A 149 -9.93 12.73 31.38
N PHE A 150 -11.20 13.06 31.15
CA PHE A 150 -11.94 14.02 31.95
C PHE A 150 -12.00 13.62 33.44
N ASN A 151 -12.31 12.35 33.72
CA ASN A 151 -12.34 11.85 35.10
C ASN A 151 -10.97 11.90 35.79
N VAL A 152 -9.89 11.55 35.07
CA VAL A 152 -8.52 11.67 35.61
C VAL A 152 -8.16 13.14 35.87
N GLY A 153 -8.60 14.05 35.00
CA GLY A 153 -8.46 15.49 35.20
C GLY A 153 -9.13 15.97 36.49
N ILE A 154 -10.37 15.55 36.76
CA ILE A 154 -11.06 15.86 38.01
C ILE A 154 -10.28 15.36 39.22
N ILE A 155 -9.80 14.10 39.19
CA ILE A 155 -9.00 13.52 40.27
C ILE A 155 -7.73 14.34 40.52
N ALA A 156 -7.04 14.76 39.45
CA ALA A 156 -5.84 15.60 39.56
C ALA A 156 -6.14 16.97 40.18
N VAL A 157 -7.24 17.63 39.77
CA VAL A 157 -7.66 18.91 40.35
C VAL A 157 -8.01 18.77 41.83
N LEU A 158 -8.75 17.72 42.21
CA LEU A 158 -9.07 17.45 43.60
C LEU A 158 -7.81 17.19 44.43
N PHE A 159 -6.84 16.45 43.89
CA PHE A 159 -5.56 16.21 44.54
C PHE A 159 -4.77 17.52 44.78
N LEU A 160 -4.79 18.46 43.83
CA LEU A 160 -4.17 19.77 44.01
C LEU A 160 -4.86 20.57 45.11
N ILE A 161 -6.19 20.65 45.10
CA ILE A 161 -6.97 21.37 46.12
C ILE A 161 -6.67 20.81 47.52
N GLU A 162 -6.69 19.48 47.65
CA GLU A 162 -6.39 18.76 48.89
C GLU A 162 -4.95 19.04 49.37
N THR A 163 -3.98 19.01 48.45
CA THR A 163 -2.57 19.29 48.77
C THR A 163 -2.39 20.74 49.25
N PHE A 164 -3.01 21.71 48.60
CA PHE A 164 -2.94 23.11 49.02
C PHE A 164 -3.63 23.33 50.37
N GLY A 165 -4.80 22.72 50.58
CA GLY A 165 -5.52 22.78 51.86
C GLY A 165 -4.70 22.18 53.01
N ASN A 166 -4.16 20.98 52.79
CA ASN A 166 -3.32 20.28 53.76
C ASN A 166 -2.02 21.03 54.05
N ALA A 167 -1.37 21.59 53.03
CA ALA A 167 -0.14 22.39 53.21
C ALA A 167 -0.39 23.66 54.03
N ALA A 168 -1.49 24.36 53.76
CA ALA A 168 -1.86 25.56 54.53
C ALA A 168 -2.16 25.25 56.00
N PHE A 169 -2.72 24.08 56.29
CA PHE A 169 -2.96 23.61 57.65
C PHE A 169 -1.67 23.22 58.37
N LEU A 170 -0.83 22.41 57.73
CA LEU A 170 0.44 21.90 58.28
C LEU A 170 1.49 22.99 58.46
N ALA A 171 1.48 24.03 57.63
CA ALA A 171 2.43 25.14 57.72
C ALA A 171 2.36 25.90 59.06
N LYS A 172 1.23 25.82 59.79
CA LYS A 172 1.09 26.44 61.11
C LYS A 172 1.82 25.69 62.23
N GLY A 173 2.18 24.42 62.02
CA GLY A 173 2.79 23.55 63.03
C GLY A 173 4.14 22.95 62.63
N ASN A 174 4.69 23.28 61.46
CA ASN A 174 5.92 22.69 60.94
C ASN A 174 7.15 23.61 61.16
N GLU A 175 8.18 23.09 61.81
CA GLU A 175 9.44 23.79 62.12
C GLU A 175 10.23 24.21 60.85
N PHE A 176 10.04 23.51 59.73
CA PHE A 176 10.67 23.82 58.43
C PHE A 176 9.84 24.80 57.57
N GLY A 177 8.78 25.39 58.13
CA GLY A 177 7.92 26.36 57.45
C GLY A 177 7.20 25.76 56.24
N LEU A 178 6.99 26.58 55.19
CA LEU A 178 6.13 26.25 54.05
C LEU A 178 6.65 25.05 53.22
N PHE A 179 7.97 24.89 53.12
CA PHE A 179 8.57 23.83 52.29
C PHE A 179 8.42 22.44 52.92
N GLY A 180 8.60 22.32 54.24
CA GLY A 180 8.34 21.08 54.97
C GLY A 180 6.86 20.71 54.93
N ALA A 181 5.98 21.69 55.18
CA ALA A 181 4.54 21.50 55.16
C ALA A 181 4.00 21.07 53.78
N TYR A 182 4.57 21.58 52.68
CA TYR A 182 4.19 21.15 51.34
C TYR A 182 4.54 19.67 51.09
N THR A 183 5.74 19.24 51.50
CA THR A 183 6.19 17.85 51.29
C THR A 183 5.32 16.87 52.09
N GLU A 184 4.98 17.20 53.33
CA GLU A 184 4.06 16.42 54.17
C GLU A 184 2.63 16.40 53.58
N ALA A 185 2.15 17.55 53.10
CA ALA A 185 0.82 17.66 52.51
C ALA A 185 0.66 16.80 51.25
N VAL A 186 1.69 16.70 50.41
CA VAL A 186 1.68 15.82 49.22
C VAL A 186 1.50 14.36 49.64
N VAL A 187 2.22 13.90 50.66
CA VAL A 187 2.13 12.51 51.15
C VAL A 187 0.74 12.22 51.71
N ILE A 188 0.20 13.10 52.55
CA ILE A 188 -1.14 12.94 53.13
C ILE A 188 -2.21 12.95 52.04
N SER A 189 -2.11 13.89 51.11
CA SER A 189 -3.06 14.00 49.99
C SER A 189 -2.99 12.78 49.07
N PHE A 190 -1.81 12.18 48.91
CA PHE A 190 -1.64 10.97 48.09
C PHE A 190 -2.29 9.76 48.76
N VAL A 191 -2.11 9.58 50.07
CA VAL A 191 -2.79 8.53 50.83
C VAL A 191 -4.31 8.71 50.78
N ASN A 192 -4.81 9.94 50.97
CA ASN A 192 -6.24 10.27 50.85
C ASN A 192 -6.77 9.95 49.45
N LEU A 193 -6.04 10.33 48.40
CA LEU A 193 -6.38 10.05 47.01
C LEU A 193 -6.47 8.55 46.75
N CYS A 194 -5.47 7.78 47.18
CA CYS A 194 -5.45 6.32 47.01
C CYS A 194 -6.63 5.66 47.73
N LEU A 195 -6.90 6.05 48.98
CA LEU A 195 -8.01 5.49 49.75
C LEU A 195 -9.36 5.83 49.12
N ALA A 196 -9.57 7.09 48.73
CA ALA A 196 -10.79 7.55 48.07
C ALA A 196 -10.97 6.87 46.70
N PHE A 197 -9.90 6.68 45.93
CA PHE A 197 -9.95 6.00 44.64
C PHE A 197 -10.32 4.51 44.80
N LEU A 198 -9.69 3.80 45.74
CA LEU A 198 -9.99 2.40 46.02
C LEU A 198 -11.45 2.21 46.48
N LEU A 199 -11.89 3.02 47.45
CA LEU A 199 -13.28 3.00 47.91
C LEU A 199 -14.25 3.40 46.80
N GLY A 200 -13.89 4.38 45.97
CA GLY A 200 -14.68 4.81 44.81
C GLY A 200 -14.91 3.68 43.81
N ILE A 201 -13.88 2.88 43.50
CA ILE A 201 -14.03 1.67 42.66
C ILE A 201 -15.03 0.71 43.30
N LEU A 202 -14.90 0.44 44.60
CA LEU A 202 -15.78 -0.51 45.29
C LEU A 202 -17.23 -0.01 45.33
N VAL A 203 -17.47 1.29 45.54
CA VAL A 203 -18.79 1.92 45.56
C VAL A 203 -19.52 1.76 44.22
N THR A 204 -18.82 1.66 43.09
CA THR A 204 -19.48 1.40 41.79
C THR A 204 -20.31 0.12 41.78
N ASN A 205 -19.99 -0.85 42.65
CA ASN A 205 -20.76 -2.08 42.80
C ASN A 205 -22.15 -1.87 43.42
N PHE A 206 -22.47 -0.67 43.93
CA PHE A 206 -23.80 -0.34 44.45
C PHE A 206 -24.93 -0.62 43.43
N ASN A 207 -24.63 -0.47 42.13
CA ASN A 207 -25.57 -0.72 41.04
C ASN A 207 -25.50 -2.15 40.48
N HIS A 208 -24.76 -3.05 41.11
CA HIS A 208 -24.60 -4.42 40.62
C HIS A 208 -25.87 -5.27 40.86
N ILE A 209 -26.22 -6.14 39.91
CA ILE A 209 -27.39 -7.02 40.01
C ILE A 209 -27.27 -8.06 41.15
N HIS A 210 -26.11 -8.70 41.28
CA HIS A 210 -25.82 -9.61 42.39
C HIS A 210 -25.74 -8.90 43.74
N TRP A 211 -26.55 -9.40 44.68
CA TRP A 211 -26.63 -8.88 46.05
C TRP A 211 -25.28 -8.81 46.77
N GLY A 212 -24.42 -9.84 46.63
CA GLY A 212 -23.12 -9.85 47.30
C GLY A 212 -22.22 -8.67 46.90
N ARG A 213 -22.12 -8.38 45.59
CA ARG A 213 -21.36 -7.22 45.09
C ARG A 213 -22.02 -5.91 45.46
N ARG A 214 -23.36 -5.84 45.42
CA ARG A 214 -24.11 -4.68 45.87
C ARG A 214 -23.81 -4.32 47.32
N SER A 215 -23.77 -5.31 48.21
CA SER A 215 -23.42 -5.13 49.62
C SER A 215 -22.02 -4.58 49.81
N VAL A 216 -21.03 -5.04 49.03
CA VAL A 216 -19.67 -4.47 49.06
C VAL A 216 -19.70 -2.97 48.73
N GLY A 217 -20.44 -2.57 47.69
CA GLY A 217 -20.57 -1.15 47.33
C GLY A 217 -21.22 -0.31 48.44
N ILE A 218 -22.28 -0.83 49.07
CA ILE A 218 -22.96 -0.17 50.21
C ILE A 218 -22.03 -0.04 51.41
N ILE A 219 -21.33 -1.12 51.77
CA ILE A 219 -20.39 -1.13 52.91
C ILE A 219 -19.24 -0.15 52.66
N SER A 220 -18.66 -0.15 51.45
CA SER A 220 -17.60 0.81 51.10
C SER A 220 -18.07 2.27 51.18
N ALA A 221 -19.30 2.56 50.76
CA ALA A 221 -19.88 3.90 50.91
C ALA A 221 -20.06 4.28 52.39
N ALA A 222 -20.57 3.35 53.22
CA ALA A 222 -20.73 3.57 54.65
C ALA A 222 -19.37 3.79 55.35
N VAL A 223 -18.37 2.97 55.03
CA VAL A 223 -16.99 3.12 55.55
C VAL A 223 -16.42 4.48 55.18
N PHE A 224 -16.62 4.94 53.94
CA PHE A 224 -16.16 6.27 53.51
C PHE A 224 -16.82 7.40 54.31
N ILE A 225 -18.13 7.36 54.51
CA ILE A 225 -18.86 8.37 55.29
C ILE A 225 -18.39 8.38 56.75
N VAL A 226 -18.27 7.20 57.38
CA VAL A 226 -17.79 7.08 58.76
C VAL A 226 -16.36 7.61 58.89
N PHE A 227 -15.49 7.25 57.96
CA PHE A 227 -14.11 7.75 57.92
C PHE A 227 -14.07 9.27 57.78
N ALA A 228 -14.84 9.86 56.85
CA ALA A 228 -14.88 11.29 56.65
C ALA A 228 -15.40 12.05 57.89
N LEU A 229 -16.47 11.55 58.53
CA LEU A 229 -17.00 12.13 59.77
C LEU A 229 -15.98 12.04 60.91
N PHE A 230 -15.37 10.87 61.09
CA PHE A 230 -14.36 10.63 62.12
C PHE A 230 -13.15 11.54 61.93
N PHE A 231 -12.63 11.64 60.70
CA PHE A 231 -11.49 12.50 60.37
C PHE A 231 -11.82 13.98 60.63
N ASN A 232 -12.98 14.46 60.19
CA ASN A 232 -13.39 15.85 60.45
C ASN A 232 -13.55 16.14 61.95
N LEU A 233 -14.12 15.21 62.72
CA LEU A 233 -14.24 15.35 64.17
C LEU A 233 -12.86 15.36 64.86
N MET A 234 -11.94 14.50 64.41
CA MET A 234 -10.57 14.45 64.91
C MET A 234 -9.84 15.78 64.64
N VAL A 235 -9.95 16.34 63.43
CA VAL A 235 -9.34 17.63 63.08
C VAL A 235 -9.94 18.77 63.91
N ALA A 236 -11.26 18.77 64.12
CA ALA A 236 -11.93 19.75 64.96
C ALA A 236 -11.41 19.70 66.41
N HIS A 237 -11.29 18.50 66.98
CA HIS A 237 -10.77 18.30 68.34
C HIS A 237 -9.28 18.65 68.48
N TYR A 238 -8.47 18.30 67.48
CA TYR A 238 -7.06 18.68 67.43
C TYR A 238 -6.88 20.20 67.41
N ARG A 239 -7.73 20.91 66.64
CA ARG A 239 -7.72 22.38 66.61
C ARG A 239 -8.13 23.00 67.94
N GLU A 240 -9.12 22.44 68.63
CA GLU A 240 -9.57 22.94 69.93
C GLU A 240 -8.50 22.75 71.01
N THR A 241 -7.88 21.57 71.05
CA THR A 241 -6.81 21.26 72.02
C THR A 241 -5.51 22.00 71.74
N THR A 242 -5.16 22.26 70.46
CA THR A 242 -3.97 23.06 70.12
C THR A 242 -4.23 24.56 70.24
N GLY A 243 -5.46 25.01 69.99
CA GLY A 243 -5.87 26.41 70.15
C GLY A 243 -5.95 26.87 71.61
N THR A 244 -6.27 25.97 72.54
CA THR A 244 -6.28 26.26 74.00
C THR A 244 -4.89 26.24 74.64
N VAL A 245 -3.84 25.84 73.92
CA VAL A 245 -2.45 25.83 74.41
C VAL A 245 -1.68 27.08 73.95
N LEU A 246 -2.26 27.90 73.07
CA LEU A 246 -1.65 29.11 72.50
C LEU A 246 -2.28 30.43 72.99
N ASP A 247 -3.24 30.37 73.91
CA ASP A 247 -3.70 31.50 74.74
C ASP A 247 -3.14 31.35 76.16
#